data_AF-A0A930H3M6-F1
#
_entry.id   AF-A0A930H3M6-F1
#
_cell.length_a   1.000
_cell.length_b   1.000
_cell.length_c   1.000
_cell.angle_alpha   90.00
_cell.angle_beta   90.00
_cell.angle_gamma   90.00
#
_symmetry.space_group_name_H-M   'P 1'
#
loop_
_entity.id
_entity.type
_entity.pdbx_description
1 polymer ?
#
loop_
_entity_poly.entity_id
_entity_poly.type
_entity_poly.pdbx_seq_one_letter_code
_entity_poly.pdbx_strand_id
1 'polypeptide(L)'
;MQKRKNKKGKSLSSFLLLFLLLSLSLFACKNKAKEYRLLGIEALERGDGKTALENFNLALEKSNGQVSALQMDILAYKIEAEIQLGNISDAEESLQSYKTLAKKDLPLLEERIAGKKLIQELGTALNDNKLEDAEKLLSEIKEKGLEEDREYLFDAAVYLEKTAKWQEAYEAFQQYSTRYPGDEDAKRELSFLKNRMEALEKNPLLKEKAGITENQETTETTETTEESN
;
A
#
# COMPACT_ATOMS: atom_id res chain seq x y z
N MET A 1 91.07 -20.62 23.83
CA MET A 1 90.64 -20.38 22.43
C MET A 1 89.85 -21.62 21.99
N GLN A 2 88.61 -21.62 21.49
CA GLN A 2 87.92 -20.73 20.56
C GLN A 2 86.38 -20.76 20.75
N LYS A 3 85.78 -19.58 20.54
CA LYS A 3 84.51 -19.22 19.86
C LYS A 3 83.16 -19.89 20.23
N ARG A 4 82.34 -19.08 20.91
CA ARG A 4 80.87 -19.04 20.88
C ARG A 4 80.33 -19.03 19.43
N LYS A 5 79.24 -19.77 19.17
CA LYS A 5 78.33 -19.52 18.04
C LYS A 5 76.89 -19.44 18.55
N ASN A 6 76.38 -18.21 18.61
CA ASN A 6 74.96 -17.89 18.71
C ASN A 6 74.25 -18.36 17.42
N LYS A 7 73.24 -19.23 17.54
CA LYS A 7 72.22 -19.40 16.50
C LYS A 7 70.92 -18.77 16.99
N LYS A 8 70.57 -17.63 16.41
CA LYS A 8 69.25 -17.00 16.52
C LYS A 8 68.22 -17.96 15.92
N GLY A 9 67.42 -18.61 16.75
CA GLY A 9 66.22 -19.32 16.30
C GLY A 9 65.23 -18.30 15.75
N LYS A 10 65.06 -18.29 14.42
CA LYS A 10 64.05 -17.48 13.75
C LYS A 10 62.68 -17.99 14.18
N SER A 11 61.84 -17.10 14.68
CA SER A 11 60.45 -17.36 15.08
C SER A 11 59.67 -17.94 13.88
N LEU A 12 59.38 -19.24 13.91
CA LEU A 12 58.41 -19.88 13.01
C LEU A 12 56.95 -19.57 13.40
N SER A 13 56.72 -18.98 14.58
CA SER A 13 55.38 -18.69 15.10
C SER A 13 54.69 -17.51 14.38
N SER A 14 55.46 -16.55 13.85
CA SER A 14 54.88 -15.36 13.21
C SER A 14 54.33 -15.59 11.80
N PHE A 15 54.79 -16.61 11.07
CA PHE A 15 54.30 -16.86 9.69
C PHE A 15 52.99 -17.65 9.67
N LEU A 16 52.76 -18.51 10.67
CA LEU A 16 51.51 -19.29 10.77
C LEU A 16 50.33 -18.41 11.20
N LEU A 17 50.55 -17.43 12.09
CA LEU A 17 49.52 -16.47 12.49
C LEU A 17 49.14 -15.51 11.35
N LEU A 18 50.10 -15.11 10.51
CA LEU A 18 49.84 -14.21 9.39
C LEU A 18 49.06 -14.91 8.26
N PHE A 19 49.28 -16.21 8.03
CA PHE A 19 48.49 -17.01 7.09
C PHE A 19 47.07 -17.29 7.62
N LEU A 20 46.90 -17.48 8.94
CA LEU A 20 45.58 -17.66 9.56
C LEU A 20 44.75 -16.36 9.49
N LEU A 21 45.37 -15.19 9.71
CA LEU A 21 44.73 -13.88 9.59
C LEU A 21 44.41 -13.51 8.12
N LEU A 22 45.21 -13.96 7.15
CA LEU A 22 44.93 -13.74 5.72
C LEU A 22 43.82 -14.68 5.18
N SER A 23 43.62 -15.84 5.82
CA SER A 23 42.54 -16.78 5.49
C SER A 23 41.15 -16.33 6.00
N LEU A 24 41.10 -15.41 6.97
CA LEU A 24 39.86 -14.78 7.43
C LEU A 24 39.41 -13.59 6.55
N SER A 25 40.22 -13.17 5.58
CA SER A 25 39.91 -12.06 4.65
C SER A 25 39.40 -12.49 3.27
N LEU A 26 39.13 -13.78 3.07
CA LEU A 26 38.54 -14.32 1.84
C LEU A 26 37.27 -15.07 2.25
N PHE A 27 36.08 -14.48 2.07
CA PHE A 27 34.76 -15.13 1.87
C PHE A 27 33.55 -14.21 2.13
N ALA A 28 33.74 -12.91 2.37
CA ALA A 28 32.64 -11.94 2.18
C ALA A 28 32.49 -11.63 0.68
N CYS A 29 32.07 -12.61 -0.14
CA CYS A 29 31.57 -12.31 -1.47
C CYS A 29 30.30 -11.47 -1.29
N LYS A 30 30.41 -10.14 -1.44
CA LYS A 30 29.26 -9.24 -1.49
C LYS A 30 28.39 -9.64 -2.66
N ASN A 31 27.32 -10.38 -2.40
CA ASN A 31 26.32 -10.71 -3.41
C ASN A 31 25.39 -9.51 -3.56
N LYS A 32 25.66 -8.66 -4.57
CA LYS A 32 24.88 -7.45 -4.85
C LYS A 32 23.38 -7.72 -5.01
N ALA A 33 22.97 -8.88 -5.52
CA ALA A 33 21.57 -9.24 -5.62
C ALA A 33 20.90 -9.35 -4.24
N LYS A 34 21.60 -9.92 -3.25
CA LYS A 34 21.09 -10.00 -1.88
C LYS A 34 21.03 -8.64 -1.19
N GLU A 35 21.98 -7.76 -1.49
CA GLU A 35 22.00 -6.38 -0.97
C GLU A 35 20.79 -5.58 -1.47
N TYR A 36 20.59 -5.54 -2.80
CA TYR A 36 19.43 -4.86 -3.38
C TYR A 36 18.10 -5.47 -2.94
N ARG A 37 18.02 -6.80 -2.79
CA ARG A 37 16.84 -7.45 -2.22
C ARG A 37 16.49 -6.91 -0.83
N LEU A 38 17.48 -6.78 0.06
CA LEU A 38 17.27 -6.27 1.41
C LEU A 38 16.79 -4.81 1.39
N LEU A 39 17.45 -3.96 0.59
CA LEU A 39 17.02 -2.57 0.40
C LEU A 39 15.58 -2.47 -0.15
N GLY A 40 15.20 -3.39 -1.05
CA GLY A 40 13.85 -3.46 -1.57
C GLY A 40 12.81 -3.81 -0.51
N ILE A 41 13.10 -4.80 0.35
CA ILE A 41 12.22 -5.17 1.46
C ILE A 41 12.09 -4.02 2.47
N GLU A 42 13.20 -3.39 2.85
CA GLU A 42 13.19 -2.23 3.76
C GLU A 42 12.41 -1.03 3.18
N ALA A 43 12.42 -0.84 1.87
CA ALA A 43 11.60 0.17 1.21
C ALA A 43 10.12 -0.23 1.24
N LEU A 44 9.80 -1.48 0.94
CA LEU A 44 8.43 -2.02 0.94
C LEU A 44 7.78 -1.92 2.33
N GLU A 45 8.50 -2.32 3.38
CA GLU A 45 8.06 -2.22 4.78
C GLU A 45 7.77 -0.77 5.22
N ARG A 46 8.45 0.21 4.61
CA ARG A 46 8.21 1.64 4.85
C ARG A 46 7.09 2.22 4.00
N GLY A 47 6.44 1.43 3.16
CA GLY A 47 5.43 1.92 2.22
C GLY A 47 5.99 2.59 0.96
N ASP A 48 7.31 2.54 0.74
CA ASP A 48 7.96 3.10 -0.45
C ASP A 48 8.06 2.06 -1.58
N GLY A 49 6.90 1.78 -2.18
CA GLY A 49 6.77 0.78 -3.26
C GLY A 49 7.65 1.11 -4.48
N LYS A 50 7.88 2.40 -4.76
CA LYS A 50 8.71 2.83 -5.90
C LYS A 50 10.15 2.44 -5.69
N THR A 51 10.74 2.84 -4.57
CA THR A 51 12.12 2.46 -4.22
C THR A 51 12.24 0.94 -4.07
N ALA A 52 11.21 0.27 -3.57
CA ALA A 52 11.18 -1.19 -3.49
C ALA A 52 11.30 -1.84 -4.87
N LEU A 53 10.44 -1.44 -5.82
CA LEU A 53 10.44 -1.95 -7.19
C LEU A 53 11.78 -1.71 -7.90
N GLU A 54 12.36 -0.52 -7.77
CA GLU A 54 13.69 -0.18 -8.32
C GLU A 54 14.77 -1.13 -7.78
N ASN A 55 14.78 -1.37 -6.47
CA ASN A 55 15.76 -2.28 -5.85
C ASN A 55 15.53 -3.75 -6.24
N PHE A 56 14.29 -4.23 -6.35
CA PHE A 56 14.04 -5.60 -6.80
C PHE A 56 14.46 -5.82 -8.25
N ASN A 57 14.25 -4.84 -9.13
CA ASN A 57 14.75 -4.89 -10.50
C ASN A 57 16.28 -4.96 -10.55
N LEU A 58 16.98 -4.14 -9.76
CA LEU A 58 18.44 -4.21 -9.62
C LEU A 58 18.90 -5.57 -9.05
N ALA A 59 18.17 -6.13 -8.08
CA ALA A 59 18.47 -7.43 -7.50
C ALA A 59 18.36 -8.55 -8.55
N LEU A 60 17.31 -8.54 -9.38
CA LEU A 60 17.15 -9.48 -10.49
C LEU A 60 18.26 -9.30 -11.53
N GLU A 61 18.63 -8.08 -11.89
CA GLU A 61 19.73 -7.80 -12.82
C GLU A 61 21.07 -8.40 -12.30
N LYS A 62 21.37 -8.21 -11.01
CA LYS A 62 22.62 -8.71 -10.39
C LYS A 62 22.60 -10.21 -10.07
N SER A 63 21.47 -10.88 -10.27
CA SER A 63 21.34 -12.33 -10.06
C SER A 63 21.71 -13.17 -11.30
N ASN A 64 22.19 -12.54 -12.37
CA ASN A 64 22.71 -13.16 -13.59
C ASN A 64 21.72 -14.13 -14.29
N GLY A 65 20.41 -13.91 -14.17
CA GLY A 65 19.40 -14.71 -14.88
C GLY A 65 19.26 -16.18 -14.44
N GLN A 66 19.84 -16.57 -13.30
CA GLN A 66 19.71 -17.92 -12.73
C GLN A 66 18.37 -18.17 -12.02
N VAL A 67 17.49 -18.97 -12.61
CA VAL A 67 16.27 -19.45 -11.94
C VAL A 67 16.66 -20.20 -10.66
N SER A 68 16.50 -19.53 -9.51
CA SER A 68 17.00 -19.96 -8.21
C SER A 68 16.02 -19.53 -7.13
N ALA A 69 16.14 -20.15 -5.94
CA ALA A 69 15.32 -19.77 -4.79
C ALA A 69 15.42 -18.26 -4.49
N LEU A 70 16.61 -17.66 -4.64
CA LEU A 70 16.80 -16.22 -4.45
C LEU A 70 16.04 -15.39 -5.49
N GLN A 71 16.08 -15.76 -6.77
CA GLN A 71 15.34 -15.03 -7.80
C GLN A 71 13.82 -15.14 -7.63
N MET A 72 13.32 -16.32 -7.29
CA MET A 72 11.88 -16.51 -7.07
C MET A 72 11.42 -15.72 -5.86
N ASP A 73 12.22 -15.66 -4.80
CA ASP A 73 11.94 -14.82 -3.64
C ASP A 73 11.95 -13.32 -4.00
N ILE A 74 12.94 -12.83 -4.74
CA ILE A 74 12.97 -11.44 -5.23
C ILE A 74 11.75 -11.14 -6.10
N LEU A 75 11.36 -12.05 -7.00
CA LEU A 75 10.21 -11.89 -7.88
C LEU A 75 8.89 -11.83 -7.09
N ALA A 76 8.73 -12.62 -6.04
CA ALA A 76 7.56 -12.55 -5.16
C ALA A 76 7.45 -11.17 -4.49
N TYR A 77 8.56 -10.61 -4.00
CA TYR A 77 8.57 -9.25 -3.44
C TYR A 77 8.37 -8.15 -4.50
N LYS A 78 8.85 -8.36 -5.73
CA LYS A 78 8.59 -7.45 -6.86
C LYS A 78 7.08 -7.36 -7.14
N ILE A 79 6.39 -8.49 -7.19
CA ILE A 79 4.92 -8.54 -7.37
C ILE A 79 4.22 -7.75 -6.26
N GLU A 80 4.64 -7.92 -5.01
CA GLU A 80 4.09 -7.17 -3.87
C GLU A 80 4.27 -5.65 -4.03
N ALA A 81 5.45 -5.21 -4.49
CA ALA A 81 5.71 -3.80 -4.79
C ALA A 81 4.86 -3.27 -5.95
N GLU A 82 4.66 -4.08 -7.00
CA GLU A 82 3.79 -3.74 -8.14
C GLU A 82 2.34 -3.58 -7.70
N ILE A 83 1.83 -4.48 -6.85
CA ILE A 83 0.48 -4.37 -6.24
C ILE A 83 0.37 -3.07 -5.44
N GLN A 84 1.35 -2.75 -4.60
CA GLN A 84 1.33 -1.54 -3.76
C GLN A 84 1.36 -0.25 -4.59
N LEU A 85 1.99 -0.27 -5.77
CA LEU A 85 2.03 0.85 -6.70
C LEU A 85 0.76 0.96 -7.57
N GLY A 86 -0.17 -0.01 -7.49
CA GLY A 86 -1.31 -0.08 -8.39
C GLY A 86 -0.96 -0.55 -9.80
N ASN A 87 0.26 -1.06 -10.03
CA ASN A 87 0.71 -1.59 -11.32
C ASN A 87 0.19 -3.03 -11.53
N ILE A 88 -1.13 -3.20 -11.53
CA ILE A 88 -1.77 -4.53 -11.47
C ILE A 88 -1.49 -5.37 -12.72
N SER A 89 -1.40 -4.75 -13.90
CA SER A 89 -1.00 -5.45 -15.14
C SER A 89 0.42 -6.03 -15.02
N ASP A 90 1.37 -5.26 -14.48
CA ASP A 90 2.75 -5.73 -14.29
C ASP A 90 2.80 -6.84 -13.24
N ALA A 91 2.00 -6.72 -12.17
CA ALA A 91 1.88 -7.74 -11.14
C ALA A 91 1.32 -9.06 -11.68
N GLU A 92 0.30 -9.02 -12.54
CA GLU A 92 -0.26 -10.19 -13.24
C GLU A 92 0.80 -10.87 -14.12
N GLU A 93 1.57 -10.09 -14.90
CA GLU A 93 2.65 -10.62 -15.76
C GLU A 93 3.79 -11.24 -14.94
N SER A 94 4.22 -10.55 -13.88
CA SER A 94 5.25 -11.03 -12.96
C SER A 94 4.81 -12.31 -12.24
N LEU A 95 3.55 -12.39 -11.81
CA LEU A 95 2.97 -13.58 -11.18
C LEU A 95 2.90 -14.75 -12.17
N GLN A 96 2.48 -14.52 -13.41
CA GLN A 96 2.46 -15.56 -14.44
C GLN A 96 3.89 -16.08 -14.71
N SER A 97 4.86 -15.18 -14.78
CA SER A 97 6.28 -15.54 -14.92
C SER A 97 6.77 -16.36 -13.73
N TYR A 98 6.41 -15.97 -12.51
CA TYR A 98 6.71 -16.74 -11.29
C TYR A 98 6.15 -18.16 -11.39
N LYS A 99 4.85 -18.31 -11.72
CA LYS A 99 4.19 -19.61 -11.82
C LYS A 99 4.88 -20.53 -12.83
N THR A 100 5.26 -19.99 -13.98
CA THR A 100 5.96 -20.74 -15.03
C THR A 100 7.36 -21.17 -14.59
N LEU A 101 8.13 -20.28 -13.96
CA LEU A 101 9.52 -20.54 -13.57
C LEU A 101 9.62 -21.43 -12.32
N ALA A 102 8.81 -21.15 -11.31
CA ALA A 102 8.78 -21.89 -10.03
C ALA A 102 7.94 -23.17 -10.10
N LYS A 103 7.06 -23.31 -11.11
CA LYS A 103 6.04 -24.37 -11.20
C LYS A 103 5.19 -24.46 -9.93
N LYS A 104 4.85 -23.30 -9.38
CA LYS A 104 4.17 -23.15 -8.09
C LYS A 104 3.28 -21.91 -8.10
N ASP A 105 2.12 -22.03 -7.48
CA ASP A 105 1.18 -20.92 -7.27
C ASP A 105 1.54 -20.05 -6.06
N LEU A 106 1.04 -18.81 -6.07
CA LEU A 106 1.14 -17.85 -4.98
C LEU A 106 -0.27 -17.34 -4.65
N PRO A 107 -1.12 -18.18 -4.03
CA PRO A 107 -2.55 -17.89 -3.88
C PRO A 107 -2.82 -16.57 -3.15
N LEU A 108 -1.97 -16.19 -2.19
CA LEU A 108 -2.09 -14.91 -1.50
C LEU A 108 -1.84 -13.71 -2.44
N LEU A 109 -0.85 -13.79 -3.34
CA LEU A 109 -0.60 -12.70 -4.30
C LEU A 109 -1.67 -12.67 -5.39
N GLU A 110 -2.18 -13.84 -5.80
CA GLU A 110 -3.31 -13.96 -6.72
C GLU A 110 -4.56 -13.27 -6.17
N GLU A 111 -4.88 -13.53 -4.91
CA GLU A 111 -6.01 -12.91 -4.21
C GLU A 111 -5.84 -11.39 -4.10
N ARG A 112 -4.63 -10.92 -3.75
CA ARG A 112 -4.34 -9.49 -3.64
C ARG A 112 -4.43 -8.76 -4.98
N ILE A 113 -3.91 -9.37 -6.05
CA ILE A 113 -4.05 -8.86 -7.42
C ILE A 113 -5.52 -8.75 -7.81
N ALA A 114 -6.29 -9.82 -7.59
CA ALA A 114 -7.72 -9.83 -7.90
C ALA A 114 -8.50 -8.76 -7.11
N GLY A 115 -8.21 -8.59 -5.83
CA GLY A 115 -8.81 -7.55 -4.99
C GLY A 115 -8.50 -6.14 -5.51
N LYS A 116 -7.24 -5.86 -5.86
CA LYS A 116 -6.86 -4.57 -6.44
C LYS A 116 -7.48 -4.31 -7.81
N LYS A 117 -7.64 -5.34 -8.61
CA LYS A 117 -8.32 -5.24 -9.90
C LYS A 117 -9.76 -4.77 -9.76
N LEU A 118 -10.51 -5.32 -8.81
CA LEU A 118 -11.88 -4.89 -8.51
C LEU A 118 -11.95 -3.41 -8.12
N ILE A 119 -10.99 -2.94 -7.32
CA ILE A 119 -10.91 -1.53 -6.92
C ILE A 119 -10.61 -0.63 -8.13
N GLN A 120 -9.70 -1.03 -9.03
CA GLN A 120 -9.45 -0.29 -10.27
C GLN A 120 -10.68 -0.29 -11.22
N GLU A 121 -11.41 -1.39 -11.27
CA GLU A 121 -12.66 -1.50 -12.03
C GLU A 121 -13.74 -0.57 -11.45
N LEU A 122 -13.81 -0.42 -10.12
CA LEU A 122 -14.72 0.53 -9.45
C LEU A 122 -14.42 1.97 -9.88
N GLY A 123 -13.17 2.41 -9.75
CA GLY A 123 -12.77 3.75 -10.20
C GLY A 123 -13.06 3.99 -11.69
N THR A 124 -12.83 2.97 -12.54
CA THR A 124 -13.16 3.03 -13.96
C THR A 124 -14.67 3.18 -14.19
N ALA A 125 -15.50 2.40 -13.50
CA ALA A 125 -16.96 2.51 -13.60
C ALA A 125 -17.47 3.90 -13.17
N LEU A 126 -16.90 4.48 -12.11
CA LEU A 126 -17.25 5.82 -11.63
C LEU A 126 -16.85 6.91 -12.63
N ASN A 127 -15.67 6.79 -13.25
CA ASN A 127 -15.20 7.70 -14.30
C ASN A 127 -16.08 7.62 -15.54
N ASP A 128 -16.51 6.42 -15.92
CA ASP A 128 -17.44 6.17 -17.02
C ASP A 128 -18.91 6.48 -16.68
N ASN A 129 -19.20 6.89 -15.44
CA ASN A 129 -20.54 7.13 -14.91
C ASN A 129 -21.50 5.91 -15.02
N LYS A 130 -20.95 4.69 -14.91
CA LYS A 130 -21.68 3.42 -14.84
C LYS A 130 -22.03 3.10 -13.38
N LEU A 131 -23.04 3.79 -12.85
CA LEU A 131 -23.34 3.75 -11.41
C LEU A 131 -23.88 2.38 -10.94
N GLU A 132 -24.60 1.65 -11.79
CA GLU A 132 -25.08 0.31 -11.48
C GLU A 132 -23.94 -0.71 -11.38
N ASP A 133 -22.89 -0.54 -12.20
CA ASP A 133 -21.70 -1.40 -12.14
C ASP A 133 -20.85 -1.05 -10.92
N ALA A 134 -20.69 0.25 -10.63
CA ALA A 134 -20.02 0.72 -9.42
C ALA A 134 -20.68 0.19 -8.14
N GLU A 135 -22.02 0.17 -8.06
CA GLU A 135 -22.76 -0.37 -6.90
C GLU A 135 -22.49 -1.87 -6.68
N LYS A 136 -22.44 -2.65 -7.77
CA LYS A 136 -22.11 -4.08 -7.69
C LYS A 136 -20.67 -4.28 -7.21
N LEU A 137 -19.72 -3.53 -7.78
CA LEU A 137 -18.31 -3.60 -7.39
C LEU A 137 -18.10 -3.21 -5.93
N LEU A 138 -18.77 -2.16 -5.44
CA LEU A 138 -18.75 -1.77 -4.02
C LEU A 138 -19.20 -2.92 -3.12
N SER A 139 -20.26 -3.63 -3.51
CA SER A 139 -20.79 -4.78 -2.77
C SER A 139 -19.80 -5.95 -2.78
N GLU A 140 -19.24 -6.29 -3.94
CA GLU A 140 -18.27 -7.38 -4.08
C GLU A 140 -16.98 -7.10 -3.29
N ILE A 141 -16.45 -5.88 -3.35
CA ILE A 141 -15.24 -5.49 -2.61
C ILE A 141 -15.47 -5.60 -1.09
N LYS A 142 -16.65 -5.20 -0.61
CA LYS A 142 -17.05 -5.33 0.79
C LYS A 142 -17.21 -6.79 1.23
N GLU A 143 -17.79 -7.65 0.39
CA GLU A 143 -17.87 -9.08 0.67
C GLU A 143 -16.49 -9.75 0.79
N LYS A 144 -15.48 -9.18 0.12
CA LYS A 144 -14.07 -9.62 0.20
C LYS A 144 -13.30 -9.01 1.39
N GLY A 145 -13.91 -8.14 2.19
CA GLY A 145 -13.23 -7.52 3.34
C GLY A 145 -12.17 -6.49 2.95
N LEU A 146 -12.32 -5.83 1.79
CA LEU A 146 -11.36 -4.89 1.23
C LEU A 146 -11.76 -3.41 1.45
N GLU A 147 -12.75 -3.15 2.30
CA GLU A 147 -13.34 -1.83 2.54
C GLU A 147 -12.41 -0.82 3.24
N GLU A 148 -11.31 -1.28 3.82
CA GLU A 148 -10.29 -0.43 4.45
C GLU A 148 -9.24 0.09 3.45
N ASP A 149 -9.32 -0.35 2.19
CA ASP A 149 -8.39 0.08 1.16
C ASP A 149 -8.56 1.55 0.83
N ARG A 150 -7.43 2.27 0.68
CA ARG A 150 -7.44 3.71 0.45
C ARG A 150 -8.20 4.09 -0.82
N GLU A 151 -7.96 3.38 -1.93
CA GLU A 151 -8.61 3.71 -3.21
C GLU A 151 -10.12 3.42 -3.13
N TYR A 152 -10.50 2.30 -2.51
CA TYR A 152 -11.91 2.00 -2.23
C TYR A 152 -12.59 3.10 -1.41
N LEU A 153 -11.97 3.56 -0.31
CA LEU A 153 -12.58 4.58 0.55
C LEU A 153 -12.84 5.88 -0.21
N PHE A 154 -11.91 6.26 -1.10
CA PHE A 154 -12.08 7.43 -1.97
C PHE A 154 -13.23 7.21 -2.96
N ASP A 155 -13.20 6.10 -3.70
CA ASP A 155 -14.18 5.78 -4.73
C ASP A 155 -15.60 5.57 -4.16
N ALA A 156 -15.72 5.00 -2.97
CA ALA A 156 -16.98 4.89 -2.25
C ALA A 156 -17.57 6.27 -1.91
N ALA A 157 -16.73 7.24 -1.51
CA ALA A 157 -17.17 8.62 -1.27
C ALA A 157 -17.61 9.31 -2.58
N VAL A 158 -16.87 9.09 -3.68
CA VAL A 158 -17.24 9.57 -5.02
C VAL A 158 -18.58 8.98 -5.48
N TYR A 159 -18.84 7.70 -5.22
CA TYR A 159 -20.11 7.07 -5.54
C TYR A 159 -21.28 7.73 -4.79
N LEU A 160 -21.12 8.00 -3.49
CA LEU A 160 -22.13 8.70 -2.68
C LEU A 160 -22.44 10.09 -3.26
N GLU A 161 -21.39 10.83 -3.68
CA GLU A 161 -21.57 12.13 -4.33
C GLU A 161 -22.34 12.00 -5.66
N LYS A 162 -21.92 11.09 -6.54
CA LYS A 162 -22.55 10.87 -7.85
C LYS A 162 -24.00 10.42 -7.75
N THR A 163 -24.36 9.74 -6.65
CA THR A 163 -25.74 9.31 -6.34
C THR A 163 -26.52 10.32 -5.49
N ALA A 164 -26.01 11.54 -5.36
CA ALA A 164 -26.63 12.65 -4.66
C ALA A 164 -26.88 12.43 -3.15
N LYS A 165 -26.14 11.49 -2.53
CA LYS A 165 -26.13 11.26 -1.08
C LYS A 165 -25.16 12.24 -0.41
N TRP A 166 -25.46 13.54 -0.52
CA TRP A 166 -24.51 14.62 -0.20
C TRP A 166 -23.97 14.59 1.24
N GLN A 167 -24.84 14.30 2.21
CA GLN A 167 -24.44 14.20 3.62
C GLN A 167 -23.47 13.04 3.84
N GLU A 168 -23.81 11.84 3.34
CA GLU A 168 -22.97 10.65 3.45
C GLU A 168 -21.63 10.86 2.74
N ALA A 169 -21.64 11.47 1.54
CA ALA A 169 -20.42 11.80 0.81
C ALA A 169 -19.53 12.78 1.59
N TYR A 170 -20.12 13.81 2.19
CA TYR A 170 -19.40 14.80 3.00
C TYR A 170 -18.72 14.15 4.22
N GLU A 171 -19.45 13.30 4.94
CA GLU A 171 -18.92 12.55 6.08
C GLU A 171 -17.80 11.58 5.67
N ALA A 172 -18.00 10.86 4.56
CA ALA A 172 -17.00 9.94 4.02
C ALA A 172 -15.70 10.67 3.64
N PHE A 173 -15.78 11.80 2.93
CA PHE A 173 -14.60 12.60 2.59
C PHE A 173 -13.97 13.28 3.81
N GLN A 174 -14.73 13.62 4.85
CA GLN A 174 -14.17 14.13 6.10
C GLN A 174 -13.34 13.06 6.83
N GLN A 175 -13.84 11.84 6.91
CA GLN A 175 -13.12 10.70 7.48
C GLN A 175 -11.87 10.36 6.65
N TYR A 176 -12.03 10.30 5.33
CA TYR A 176 -10.90 10.07 4.40
C TYR A 176 -9.82 11.13 4.57
N SER A 177 -10.18 12.42 4.57
CA SER A 177 -9.24 13.53 4.72
C SER A 177 -8.55 13.55 6.09
N THR A 178 -9.20 13.02 7.12
CA THR A 178 -8.57 12.84 8.44
C THR A 178 -7.48 11.78 8.41
N ARG A 179 -7.72 10.67 7.69
CA ARG A 179 -6.74 9.58 7.55
C ARG A 179 -5.63 9.91 6.55
N TYR A 180 -5.93 10.68 5.52
CA TYR A 180 -5.02 11.03 4.43
C TYR A 180 -4.93 12.55 4.21
N PRO A 181 -4.41 13.34 5.18
CA PRO A 181 -4.44 14.81 5.14
C PRO A 181 -3.57 15.45 4.04
N GLY A 182 -2.74 14.66 3.34
CA GLY A 182 -1.93 15.10 2.21
C GLY A 182 -2.60 14.92 0.84
N ASP A 183 -3.80 14.35 0.79
CA ASP A 183 -4.50 14.09 -0.46
C ASP A 183 -5.22 15.36 -0.96
N GLU A 184 -4.64 16.00 -1.98
CA GLU A 184 -5.18 17.23 -2.54
C GLU A 184 -6.47 17.02 -3.33
N ASP A 185 -6.74 15.82 -3.82
CA ASP A 185 -7.98 15.51 -4.52
C ASP A 185 -9.12 15.43 -3.52
N ALA A 186 -8.93 14.71 -2.42
CA ALA A 186 -9.91 14.63 -1.35
C ALA A 186 -10.22 15.98 -0.70
N LYS A 187 -9.22 16.86 -0.55
CA LYS A 187 -9.44 18.24 -0.06
C LYS A 187 -10.36 19.04 -0.97
N ARG A 188 -10.22 18.89 -2.29
CA ARG A 188 -11.08 19.58 -3.26
C ARG A 188 -12.51 19.07 -3.16
N GLU A 189 -12.71 17.75 -3.14
CA GLU A 189 -14.04 17.17 -3.01
C GLU A 189 -14.71 17.56 -1.68
N LEU A 190 -13.96 17.53 -0.57
CA LEU A 190 -14.47 17.97 0.73
C LEU A 190 -14.88 19.45 0.73
N SER A 191 -14.12 20.32 0.06
CA SER A 191 -14.47 21.74 -0.08
C SER A 191 -15.72 21.95 -0.93
N PHE A 192 -15.88 21.18 -2.01
CA PHE A 192 -17.07 21.21 -2.85
C PHE A 192 -18.31 20.78 -2.05
N LEU A 193 -18.22 19.64 -1.36
CA LEU A 193 -19.30 19.08 -0.56
C LEU A 193 -19.67 20.00 0.60
N LYS A 194 -18.69 20.64 1.27
CA LYS A 194 -18.97 21.64 2.31
C LYS A 194 -19.87 22.77 1.78
N ASN A 195 -19.50 23.37 0.65
CA ASN A 195 -20.30 24.45 0.05
C ASN A 195 -21.71 23.96 -0.34
N ARG A 196 -21.81 22.71 -0.83
CA ARG A 196 -23.09 22.07 -1.15
C ARG A 196 -23.96 21.93 0.10
N MET A 197 -23.39 21.46 1.20
CA MET A 197 -24.08 21.30 2.49
C MET A 197 -24.56 22.65 3.03
N GLU A 198 -23.72 23.69 3.02
CA GLU A 198 -24.13 25.03 3.44
C GLU A 198 -25.29 25.59 2.60
N ALA A 199 -25.30 25.30 1.29
CA ALA A 199 -26.39 25.73 0.40
C ALA A 199 -27.70 24.97 0.68
N LEU A 200 -27.60 23.67 1.00
CA LEU A 200 -28.74 22.85 1.42
C LEU A 200 -29.30 23.34 2.75
N GLU A 201 -28.45 23.60 3.74
CA GLU A 201 -28.86 24.15 5.04
C GLU A 201 -29.68 25.43 4.92
N LYS A 202 -29.25 26.34 4.05
CA LYS A 202 -29.89 27.65 3.82
C LYS A 202 -31.16 27.59 2.97
N ASN A 203 -31.49 26.43 2.37
CA ASN A 203 -32.59 26.32 1.43
C ASN A 203 -33.39 25.01 1.63
N PRO A 204 -34.52 25.07 2.36
CA PRO A 204 -35.37 23.91 2.63
C PRO A 204 -35.85 23.17 1.37
N LEU A 205 -36.12 23.89 0.27
CA LEU A 205 -36.53 23.28 -0.99
C LEU A 205 -35.40 22.46 -1.65
N LEU A 206 -34.14 22.91 -1.48
CA LEU A 206 -33.00 22.14 -1.95
C LEU A 206 -32.75 20.90 -1.06
N LYS A 207 -32.98 20.99 0.25
CA LYS A 207 -32.93 19.83 1.15
C LYS A 207 -33.95 18.76 0.76
N GLU A 208 -35.20 19.18 0.56
CA GLU A 208 -36.30 18.29 0.17
C GLU A 208 -35.99 17.59 -1.16
N LYS A 209 -35.54 18.34 -2.17
CA LYS A 209 -35.15 17.77 -3.47
C LYS A 209 -33.94 16.83 -3.38
N ALA A 210 -33.06 17.04 -2.41
CA ALA A 210 -31.93 16.16 -2.13
C ALA A 210 -32.29 14.94 -1.29
N GLY A 211 -33.55 14.76 -0.90
CA GLY A 211 -34.00 13.65 -0.06
C GLY A 211 -33.53 13.74 1.40
N ILE A 212 -33.09 14.92 1.85
CA ILE A 212 -32.65 15.16 3.22
C ILE A 212 -33.84 15.66 4.03
N THR A 213 -34.51 14.75 4.74
CA THR A 213 -35.61 15.11 5.66
C THR A 213 -35.06 15.56 7.01
N GLU A 214 -35.54 16.68 7.55
CA GLU A 214 -35.21 17.14 8.89
C GLU A 214 -35.69 16.09 9.92
N ASN A 215 -34.74 15.41 10.55
CA ASN A 215 -35.04 14.80 11.85
C ASN A 215 -35.36 15.94 12.81
N GLN A 216 -36.57 15.92 13.35
CA GLN A 216 -37.05 16.93 14.29
C GLN A 216 -36.06 17.08 15.44
N GLU A 217 -35.43 18.25 15.55
CA GLU A 217 -34.85 18.69 16.81
C GLU A 217 -35.97 18.67 17.85
N THR A 218 -35.81 17.79 18.85
CA THR A 218 -36.58 17.85 20.08
C THR A 218 -36.14 19.12 20.80
N THR A 219 -36.91 20.18 20.61
CA THR A 219 -36.87 21.35 21.48
C THR A 219 -37.44 20.91 22.83
N GLU A 220 -36.57 20.59 23.78
CA GLU A 220 -36.91 20.56 25.20
C GLU A 220 -37.41 21.94 25.60
N THR A 221 -38.73 22.11 25.57
CA THR A 221 -39.40 23.23 26.18
C THR A 221 -39.55 22.88 27.65
N THR A 222 -38.64 23.36 28.49
CA THR A 222 -38.88 23.39 29.94
C THR A 222 -39.99 24.39 30.23
N GLU A 223 -41.24 23.91 30.23
CA GLU A 223 -42.33 24.55 30.94
C GLU A 223 -42.10 24.37 32.44
N THR A 224 -41.58 25.41 33.09
CA THR A 224 -41.78 25.59 34.53
C THR A 224 -43.19 26.10 34.75
N THR A 225 -44.10 25.19 35.05
CA THR A 225 -45.38 25.52 35.68
C THR A 225 -45.12 25.94 37.12
N GLU A 226 -45.40 27.20 37.41
CA GLU A 226 -45.83 27.63 38.74
C GLU A 226 -47.11 26.87 39.10
N GLU A 227 -47.14 26.19 40.24
CA GLU A 227 -48.38 25.99 40.98
C GLU A 227 -48.12 26.08 42.48
N SER A 228 -48.86 27.01 43.08
CA SER A 228 -48.96 27.38 44.48
C SER A 228 -49.44 26.24 45.38
N ASN A 229 -48.80 26.10 46.55
CA ASN A 229 -49.45 26.06 47.88
C ASN A 229 -48.41 26.24 48.99
#